data_AF-A0A259KV67-F1
#
_entry.id   AF-A0A259KV67-F1
#
_cell.length_a   1.000
_cell.length_b   1.000
_cell.length_c   1.000
_cell.angle_alpha   90.00
_cell.angle_beta   90.00
_cell.angle_gamma   90.00
#
_symmetry.space_group_name_H-M   'P 1'
#
loop_
_entity.id
_entity.type
_entity.pdbx_description
1 polymer ?
#
loop_
_entity_poly.entity_id
_entity_poly.type
_entity_poly.pdbx_seq_one_letter_code
_entity_poly.pdbx_strand_id
1 'polypeptide(L)'
;METRANYTTIGAFTLIVIVAAFAFVYWFARPQDSEGRKTYEIVYSGTVSGLRQGNNVLFNGIPVGQVLQLGLVPGAPDEVLVRVGVQPNVPILADARATLESQGLTGIVAVSIRGGEANAAPLPIGPNGFPRIEAEGGSGMASLIETVQGVARRVNAVLEAIDPQKVAAIVANVDTFTKAVSDKSEDVGSLLKRVNDLSGQLNDLANKADSVLDNLKRATGDKDGMVQQVSDAAASVRRLSDNLDKRTADLAGQIEKFTGPGLRQYEALATDGRRTLSEIERVFKNLERNPRQFIFGGSSVPEYRR
;
A
#
# COMPACT_ATOMS: atom_id res chain seq x y z
N MET A 1 35.18 -29.48 -83.36
CA MET A 1 35.20 -30.93 -83.07
C MET A 1 36.07 -31.11 -81.83
N GLU A 2 35.67 -31.61 -80.67
CA GLU A 2 34.40 -32.12 -80.14
C GLU A 2 34.33 -31.63 -78.67
N THR A 3 33.32 -30.84 -78.29
CA THR A 3 33.03 -30.58 -76.88
C THR A 3 32.24 -31.76 -76.32
N ARG A 4 32.93 -32.89 -76.10
CA ARG A 4 32.32 -34.01 -75.37
C ARG A 4 32.09 -33.56 -73.94
N ALA A 5 30.83 -33.34 -73.57
CA ALA A 5 30.46 -33.11 -72.18
C ALA A 5 30.91 -34.33 -71.37
N ASN A 6 31.84 -34.14 -70.43
CA ASN A 6 32.31 -35.23 -69.58
C ASN A 6 31.26 -35.48 -68.48
N TYR A 7 30.23 -36.25 -68.82
CA TYR A 7 29.11 -36.58 -67.92
C TYR A 7 29.59 -37.18 -66.59
N THR A 8 30.73 -37.87 -66.59
CA THR A 8 31.37 -38.40 -65.38
C THR A 8 31.82 -37.28 -64.43
N THR A 9 32.40 -36.20 -64.96
CA THR A 9 32.82 -35.05 -64.15
C THR A 9 31.62 -34.28 -63.59
N ILE A 10 30.57 -34.13 -64.41
CA ILE A 10 29.34 -33.46 -63.99
C ILE A 10 28.65 -34.29 -62.89
N GLY A 11 28.52 -35.61 -63.08
CA GLY A 11 27.94 -36.50 -62.08
C GLY A 11 28.73 -36.53 -60.77
N ALA A 12 30.06 -36.58 -60.84
CA ALA A 12 30.92 -36.52 -59.65
C ALA A 12 30.76 -35.19 -58.89
N PHE A 13 30.70 -34.06 -59.61
CA PHE A 13 30.48 -32.75 -59.00
C PHE A 13 29.11 -32.65 -58.32
N THR A 14 28.05 -33.12 -58.97
CA THR A 14 26.70 -33.14 -58.38
C THR A 14 26.66 -33.98 -57.11
N LEU A 15 27.34 -35.14 -57.09
CA LEU A 15 27.38 -36.02 -55.91
C LEU A 15 28.14 -35.36 -54.75
N ILE A 16 29.25 -34.66 -55.04
CA ILE A 16 29.98 -33.86 -54.03
C ILE A 16 29.09 -32.75 -53.47
N VAL A 17 28.35 -32.02 -54.31
CA VAL A 17 27.44 -30.95 -53.85
C VAL A 17 26.32 -31.52 -52.97
N ILE A 18 25.77 -32.69 -53.30
CA ILE A 18 24.77 -33.36 -52.47
C ILE A 18 25.35 -33.76 -51.12
N VAL A 19 26.54 -34.38 -51.09
CA VAL A 19 27.22 -34.75 -49.84
C VAL A 19 27.55 -33.50 -49.00
N ALA A 20 28.03 -32.43 -49.63
CA ALA A 20 28.30 -31.16 -48.97
C ALA A 20 27.01 -30.53 -48.41
N ALA A 21 25.89 -30.63 -49.12
CA ALA A 21 24.59 -30.16 -48.64
C ALA A 21 24.14 -30.96 -47.40
N PHE A 22 24.28 -32.29 -47.41
CA PHE A 22 23.98 -33.12 -46.23
C PHE A 22 24.92 -32.82 -45.06
N ALA A 23 26.21 -32.64 -45.31
CA ALA A 23 27.19 -32.28 -44.29
C ALA A 23 26.88 -30.89 -43.69
N PHE A 24 26.48 -29.93 -44.53
CA PHE A 24 26.08 -28.60 -44.09
C PHE A 24 24.80 -28.63 -43.26
N VAL A 25 23.78 -29.39 -43.68
CA VAL A 25 22.55 -29.57 -42.91
C VAL A 25 22.84 -30.26 -41.58
N TYR A 26 23.67 -31.30 -41.56
CA TYR A 26 24.06 -31.98 -40.32
C TYR A 26 24.84 -31.08 -39.37
N TRP A 27 25.78 -30.30 -39.90
CA TRP A 27 26.56 -29.34 -39.12
C TRP A 27 25.68 -28.21 -38.57
N PHE A 28 24.74 -27.70 -39.36
CA PHE A 28 23.81 -26.63 -38.96
C PHE A 28 22.72 -27.12 -38.01
N ALA A 29 22.27 -28.37 -38.15
CA ALA A 29 21.29 -28.99 -37.27
C ALA A 29 21.89 -29.47 -35.94
N ARG A 30 23.23 -29.49 -35.82
CA ARG A 30 23.88 -29.76 -34.55
C ARG A 30 23.46 -28.66 -33.57
N PRO A 31 22.78 -29.00 -32.45
CA PRO A 31 22.51 -28.03 -31.41
C PRO A 31 23.82 -27.37 -31.03
N GLN A 32 23.87 -26.04 -31.01
CA GLN A 32 25.03 -25.32 -30.51
C GLN A 32 25.14 -25.63 -29.01
N ASP A 33 25.82 -26.73 -28.71
CA ASP A 33 26.05 -27.20 -27.35
C ASP A 33 26.70 -26.05 -26.58
N SER A 34 26.04 -25.72 -25.49
CA SER A 34 26.36 -24.57 -24.67
C SER A 34 27.57 -24.89 -23.79
N GLU A 35 28.72 -25.23 -24.38
CA GLU A 35 29.95 -25.71 -23.70
C GLU A 35 30.55 -24.73 -22.68
N GLY A 36 29.94 -23.58 -22.46
CA GLY A 36 30.27 -22.69 -21.34
C GLY A 36 29.10 -22.28 -20.45
N ARG A 37 27.83 -22.61 -20.77
CA ARG A 37 26.69 -22.11 -19.97
C ARG A 37 26.34 -23.09 -18.86
N LYS A 38 26.14 -22.56 -17.66
CA LYS A 38 25.56 -23.31 -16.54
C LYS A 38 24.05 -23.37 -16.73
N THR A 39 23.50 -24.58 -16.62
CA THR A 39 22.06 -24.81 -16.73
C THR A 39 21.42 -24.73 -15.36
N TYR A 40 20.34 -23.97 -15.25
CA TYR A 40 19.55 -23.80 -14.03
C TYR A 40 18.09 -24.16 -14.30
N GLU A 41 17.41 -24.63 -13.27
CA GLU A 41 15.97 -24.91 -13.29
C GLU A 41 15.22 -23.86 -12.49
N ILE A 42 14.11 -23.39 -13.02
CA ILE A 42 13.20 -22.46 -12.35
C ILE A 42 11.82 -23.09 -12.38
N VAL A 43 11.16 -23.17 -11.23
CA VAL A 43 9.80 -23.69 -11.13
C VAL A 43 8.85 -22.55 -10.86
N TYR A 44 7.91 -22.34 -11.78
CA TYR A 44 6.85 -21.35 -11.65
C TYR A 44 5.54 -22.02 -11.27
N SER A 45 4.91 -21.56 -10.19
CA SER A 45 3.53 -21.91 -9.85
C SER A 45 2.58 -20.98 -10.60
N GLY A 46 1.93 -21.48 -11.65
CA GLY A 46 0.99 -20.73 -12.49
C GLY A 46 1.40 -20.59 -13.96
N THR A 47 0.81 -19.62 -14.65
CA THR A 47 0.95 -19.50 -16.12
C THR A 47 2.21 -18.73 -16.51
N VAL A 48 3.03 -19.33 -17.36
CA VAL A 48 4.21 -18.69 -17.99
C VAL A 48 3.87 -18.13 -19.38
N SER A 49 2.71 -17.50 -19.52
CA SER A 49 2.18 -17.00 -20.79
C SER A 49 3.18 -16.07 -21.49
N GLY A 50 3.46 -16.34 -22.77
CA GLY A 50 4.40 -15.55 -23.58
C GLY A 50 5.86 -16.01 -23.49
N LEU A 51 6.21 -16.89 -22.55
CA LEU A 51 7.55 -17.48 -22.45
C LEU A 51 7.74 -18.62 -23.46
N ARG A 52 8.88 -18.63 -24.13
CA ARG A 52 9.27 -19.57 -25.19
C ARG A 52 10.77 -19.87 -25.11
N GLN A 53 11.16 -20.98 -25.73
CA GLN A 53 12.57 -21.28 -25.95
C GLN A 53 13.24 -20.16 -26.73
N GLY A 54 14.43 -19.75 -26.28
CA GLY A 54 15.20 -18.65 -26.87
C GLY A 54 14.92 -17.27 -26.27
N ASN A 55 13.90 -17.10 -25.40
CA ASN A 55 13.72 -15.83 -24.70
C ASN A 55 14.94 -15.51 -23.83
N ASN A 56 15.23 -14.21 -23.69
CA ASN A 56 16.35 -13.74 -22.90
C ASN A 56 16.16 -14.04 -21.41
N VAL A 57 17.28 -14.35 -20.76
CA VAL A 57 17.40 -14.41 -19.31
C VAL A 57 18.26 -13.23 -18.89
N LEU A 58 17.69 -12.37 -18.05
CA LEU A 58 18.35 -11.21 -17.49
C LEU A 58 18.79 -11.49 -16.06
N PHE A 59 19.90 -10.91 -15.66
CA PHE A 59 20.34 -10.84 -14.28
C PHE A 59 20.49 -9.37 -13.90
N ASN A 60 19.71 -8.91 -12.93
CA ASN A 60 19.62 -7.49 -12.55
C ASN A 60 19.42 -6.56 -13.78
N GLY A 61 18.63 -6.99 -14.77
CA GLY A 61 18.36 -6.24 -16.00
C GLY A 61 19.39 -6.40 -17.13
N ILE A 62 20.48 -7.15 -16.92
CA ILE A 62 21.52 -7.38 -17.95
C ILE A 62 21.27 -8.75 -18.61
N PRO A 63 21.22 -8.87 -19.95
CA PRO A 63 21.06 -10.16 -20.62
C PRO A 63 22.28 -11.06 -20.38
N VAL A 64 22.06 -12.17 -19.71
CA VAL A 64 23.11 -13.12 -19.32
C VAL A 64 22.93 -14.53 -19.87
N GLY A 65 21.77 -14.81 -20.45
CA GLY A 65 21.42 -16.17 -20.87
C GLY A 65 20.16 -16.24 -21.70
N GLN A 66 19.67 -17.45 -21.89
CA GLN A 66 18.47 -17.74 -22.66
C GLN A 66 17.70 -18.93 -22.09
N VAL A 67 16.39 -18.95 -22.34
CA VAL A 67 15.53 -20.10 -22.03
C VAL A 67 15.87 -21.24 -22.98
N LEU A 68 16.23 -22.40 -22.43
CA LEU A 68 16.60 -23.59 -23.19
C LEU A 68 15.39 -24.47 -23.47
N GLN A 69 14.54 -24.68 -22.46
CA GLN A 69 13.39 -25.57 -22.58
C GLN A 69 12.31 -25.21 -21.54
N LEU A 70 11.05 -25.45 -21.90
CA LEU A 70 9.92 -25.43 -20.99
C LEU A 70 9.33 -26.84 -20.88
N GLY A 71 8.91 -27.22 -19.70
CA GLY A 71 8.27 -28.50 -19.42
C GLY A 71 7.33 -28.41 -18.23
N LEU A 72 6.58 -29.48 -17.98
CA LEU A 72 5.70 -29.59 -16.81
C LEU A 72 6.39 -30.43 -15.75
N VAL A 73 6.17 -30.11 -14.48
CA VAL A 73 6.68 -30.92 -13.37
C VAL A 73 5.85 -32.22 -13.27
N PRO A 74 6.47 -33.42 -13.34
CA PRO A 74 5.73 -34.66 -13.18
C PRO A 74 5.05 -34.73 -11.80
N GLY A 75 3.72 -34.91 -11.78
CA GLY A 75 2.93 -34.96 -10.55
C GLY A 75 2.39 -33.61 -10.06
N ALA A 76 2.77 -32.49 -10.69
CA ALA A 76 2.25 -31.15 -10.39
C ALA A 76 1.93 -30.40 -11.71
N PRO A 77 0.74 -30.60 -12.30
CA PRO A 77 0.39 -30.05 -13.61
C PRO A 77 0.28 -28.51 -13.64
N ASP A 78 0.07 -27.88 -12.47
CA ASP A 78 -0.01 -26.42 -12.32
C ASP A 78 1.38 -25.76 -12.16
N GLU A 79 2.45 -26.57 -12.18
CA GLU A 79 3.84 -26.11 -12.08
C GLU A 79 4.60 -26.30 -13.39
N VAL A 80 5.23 -25.23 -13.84
CA VAL A 80 6.02 -25.21 -15.07
C VAL A 80 7.50 -25.19 -14.72
N LEU A 81 8.23 -26.17 -15.23
CA LEU A 81 9.68 -26.28 -15.14
C LEU A 81 10.32 -25.56 -16.34
N VAL A 82 11.04 -24.48 -16.07
CA VAL A 82 11.78 -23.72 -17.08
C VAL A 82 13.27 -23.97 -16.89
N ARG A 83 13.93 -24.52 -17.93
CA ARG A 83 15.38 -24.65 -17.98
C ARG A 83 15.99 -23.44 -18.66
N VAL A 84 16.94 -22.80 -17.98
CA VAL A 84 17.66 -21.62 -18.47
C VAL A 84 19.15 -21.90 -18.53
N GLY A 85 19.80 -21.39 -19.58
CA GLY A 85 21.24 -21.45 -19.75
C GLY A 85 21.83 -20.08 -19.49
N VAL A 86 22.69 -19.96 -18.48
CA VAL A 86 23.32 -18.69 -18.07
C VAL A 86 24.84 -18.78 -18.22
N GLN A 87 25.46 -17.65 -18.56
CA GLN A 87 26.92 -17.54 -18.62
C GLN A 87 27.58 -17.94 -17.27
N PRO A 88 28.75 -18.59 -17.29
CA PRO A 88 29.35 -19.19 -16.09
C PRO A 88 29.92 -18.16 -15.11
N ASN A 89 30.16 -16.93 -15.58
CA ASN A 89 30.71 -15.81 -14.81
C ASN A 89 29.66 -15.06 -13.98
N VAL A 90 28.38 -15.45 -14.07
CA VAL A 90 27.29 -14.80 -13.33
C VAL A 90 27.15 -15.46 -11.96
N PRO A 91 27.31 -14.72 -10.86
CA PRO A 91 27.12 -15.26 -9.52
C PRO A 91 25.62 -15.37 -9.21
N ILE A 92 25.07 -16.59 -9.37
CA ILE A 92 23.70 -16.90 -8.94
C ILE A 92 23.78 -17.76 -7.68
N LEU A 93 23.26 -17.24 -6.58
CA LEU A 93 23.30 -17.85 -5.24
C LEU A 93 21.89 -18.28 -4.78
N ALA A 94 21.78 -18.96 -3.65
CA ALA A 94 20.54 -19.57 -3.15
C ALA A 94 19.40 -18.58 -2.88
N ASP A 95 19.73 -17.32 -2.64
CA ASP A 95 18.78 -16.24 -2.41
C ASP A 95 18.31 -15.56 -3.72
N ALA A 96 18.83 -15.99 -4.87
CA ALA A 96 18.38 -15.48 -6.15
C ALA A 96 16.89 -15.75 -6.36
N ARG A 97 16.20 -14.78 -6.96
CA ARG A 97 14.76 -14.82 -7.25
C ARG A 97 14.52 -14.61 -8.72
N ALA A 98 13.71 -15.49 -9.32
CA ALA A 98 13.37 -15.41 -10.73
C ALA A 98 11.94 -14.88 -10.91
N THR A 99 11.77 -13.86 -11.73
CA THR A 99 10.47 -13.25 -12.07
C THR A 99 10.28 -13.27 -13.58
N LEU A 100 9.03 -13.17 -14.04
CA LEU A 100 8.74 -12.94 -15.46
C LEU A 100 8.54 -11.45 -15.69
N GLU A 101 9.31 -10.87 -16.61
CA GLU A 101 9.26 -9.44 -16.91
C GLU A 101 8.81 -9.23 -18.37
N SER A 102 7.81 -8.37 -18.57
CA SER A 102 7.30 -8.04 -19.90
C SER A 102 8.20 -6.99 -20.55
N GLN A 103 8.94 -7.39 -21.58
CA GLN A 103 9.74 -6.49 -22.40
C GLN A 103 8.89 -5.92 -23.54
N GLY A 104 8.25 -4.78 -23.27
CA GLY A 104 7.53 -3.99 -24.28
C GLY A 104 6.02 -4.23 -24.36
N LEU A 105 5.38 -3.54 -25.31
CA LEU A 105 3.92 -3.51 -25.50
C LEU A 105 3.37 -4.76 -26.20
N THR A 106 4.23 -5.58 -26.79
CA THR A 106 3.88 -6.76 -27.59
C THR A 106 3.79 -8.05 -26.76
N GLY A 107 4.04 -7.99 -25.45
CA GLY A 107 3.94 -9.14 -24.54
C GLY A 107 5.09 -10.14 -24.65
N ILE A 108 6.26 -9.73 -25.16
CA ILE A 108 7.47 -10.55 -25.10
C ILE A 108 7.90 -10.65 -23.64
N VAL A 109 7.99 -11.87 -23.13
CA VAL A 109 8.38 -12.12 -21.74
C VAL A 109 9.83 -12.57 -21.67
N ALA A 110 10.57 -12.02 -20.72
CA ALA A 110 11.92 -12.45 -20.40
C ALA A 110 11.98 -12.94 -18.95
N VAL A 111 12.90 -13.87 -18.68
CA VAL A 111 13.16 -14.33 -17.32
C VAL A 111 14.10 -13.33 -16.67
N SER A 112 13.68 -12.70 -15.58
CA SER A 112 14.47 -11.70 -14.85
C SER A 112 14.89 -12.28 -13.51
N ILE A 113 16.18 -12.56 -13.35
CA ILE A 113 16.80 -13.07 -12.13
C ILE A 113 17.37 -11.89 -11.36
N ARG A 114 16.99 -11.76 -10.09
CA ARG A 114 17.64 -10.83 -9.17
C ARG A 114 18.51 -11.61 -8.21
N GLY A 115 19.77 -11.22 -8.10
CA GLY A 115 20.68 -11.77 -7.09
C GLY A 115 20.41 -11.12 -5.72
N GLY A 116 20.65 -11.85 -4.65
CA GLY A 116 20.63 -11.29 -3.30
C GLY A 116 22.04 -10.92 -2.79
N GLU A 117 22.33 -11.24 -1.54
CA GLU A 117 23.56 -10.89 -0.85
C GLU A 117 24.79 -11.64 -1.40
N ALA A 118 25.94 -10.96 -1.43
CA ALA A 118 27.18 -11.49 -2.02
C ALA A 118 27.74 -12.75 -1.33
N ASN A 119 27.28 -13.07 -0.10
CA ASN A 119 27.75 -14.20 0.70
C ASN A 119 26.70 -15.31 0.90
N ALA A 120 25.62 -15.30 0.12
CA ALA A 120 24.60 -16.34 0.22
C ALA A 120 25.17 -17.73 -0.14
N ALA A 121 24.54 -18.77 0.41
CA ALA A 121 24.93 -20.16 0.15
C ALA A 121 24.79 -20.51 -1.36
N PRO A 122 25.53 -21.50 -1.88
CA PRO A 122 25.32 -22.01 -3.23
C PRO A 122 23.90 -22.54 -3.42
N LEU A 123 23.38 -22.45 -4.65
CA LEU A 123 22.03 -22.93 -4.99
C LEU A 123 21.84 -24.42 -4.66
N PRO A 124 20.71 -24.80 -4.05
CA PRO A 124 20.40 -26.21 -3.82
C PRO A 124 20.20 -26.93 -5.16
N ILE A 125 20.73 -28.15 -5.25
CA ILE A 125 20.57 -29.01 -6.41
C ILE A 125 19.15 -29.60 -6.38
N GLY A 126 18.39 -29.38 -7.45
CA GLY A 126 17.06 -29.93 -7.61
C GLY A 126 17.06 -31.43 -7.92
N PRO A 127 15.88 -32.07 -7.95
CA PRO A 127 15.74 -33.52 -8.16
C PRO A 127 16.35 -34.03 -9.48
N ASN A 128 16.43 -33.17 -10.49
CA ASN A 128 16.96 -33.49 -11.81
C ASN A 128 18.48 -33.25 -11.94
N GLY A 129 19.17 -32.91 -10.85
CA GLY A 129 20.61 -32.66 -10.84
C GLY A 129 21.06 -31.25 -11.24
N PHE A 130 20.12 -30.35 -11.54
CA PHE A 130 20.42 -28.93 -11.85
C PHE A 130 20.13 -28.03 -10.64
N PRO A 131 20.89 -26.93 -10.42
CA PRO A 131 20.58 -26.01 -9.34
C PRO A 131 19.24 -25.30 -9.59
N ARG A 132 18.40 -25.23 -8.56
CA ARG A 132 17.03 -24.73 -8.65
C ARG A 132 16.92 -23.32 -8.05
N ILE A 133 16.32 -22.40 -8.81
CA ILE A 133 16.01 -21.03 -8.38
C ILE A 133 14.51 -20.94 -8.06
N GLU A 134 14.17 -20.28 -6.96
CA GLU A 134 12.78 -20.02 -6.60
C GLU A 134 12.18 -18.91 -7.47
N ALA A 135 11.00 -19.18 -8.04
CA ALA A 135 10.26 -18.17 -8.79
C ALA A 135 9.42 -17.28 -7.86
N GLU A 136 9.56 -15.97 -8.04
CA GLU A 136 8.63 -14.98 -7.51
C GLU A 136 7.64 -14.61 -8.61
N GLY A 137 6.42 -15.15 -8.49
CA GLY A 137 5.32 -14.83 -9.38
C GLY A 137 5.16 -15.78 -10.56
N GLY A 138 4.00 -16.43 -10.60
CA GLY A 138 3.39 -17.08 -11.76
C GLY A 138 1.90 -16.72 -11.92
N SER A 139 1.42 -15.71 -11.19
CA SER A 139 0.01 -15.30 -11.14
C SER A 139 -0.23 -13.97 -11.85
N GLY A 140 0.08 -13.92 -13.15
CA GLY A 140 -0.43 -12.86 -14.02
C GLY A 140 -1.97 -12.88 -14.06
N MET A 141 -2.62 -11.72 -13.88
CA MET A 141 -4.07 -11.47 -13.87
C MET A 141 -4.94 -12.20 -12.83
N ALA A 142 -4.64 -13.45 -12.46
CA ALA A 142 -5.41 -14.20 -11.46
C ALA A 142 -5.32 -13.57 -10.05
N SER A 143 -4.13 -13.12 -9.66
CA SER A 143 -3.91 -12.42 -8.38
C SER A 143 -4.62 -11.07 -8.31
N LEU A 144 -4.75 -10.37 -9.45
CA LEU A 144 -5.53 -9.14 -9.56
C LEU A 144 -7.03 -9.41 -9.41
N ILE A 145 -7.54 -10.48 -10.03
CA ILE A 145 -8.95 -10.88 -9.89
C ILE A 145 -9.26 -11.28 -8.44
N GLU A 146 -8.36 -12.00 -7.78
CA GLU A 146 -8.52 -12.41 -6.38
C GLU A 146 -8.46 -11.20 -5.43
N THR A 147 -7.57 -10.24 -5.70
CA THR A 147 -7.50 -8.97 -4.97
C THR A 147 -8.77 -8.14 -5.16
N VAL A 148 -9.28 -8.02 -6.38
CA VAL A 148 -10.53 -7.29 -6.69
C VAL A 148 -11.74 -7.97 -6.06
N GLN A 149 -11.82 -9.30 -6.09
CA GLN A 149 -12.89 -10.03 -5.41
C GLN A 149 -12.80 -9.91 -3.89
N GLY A 150 -11.59 -9.88 -3.32
CA GLY A 150 -11.37 -9.63 -1.90
C GLY A 150 -11.81 -8.22 -1.46
N VAL A 151 -11.50 -7.21 -2.27
CA VAL A 151 -11.96 -5.83 -2.06
C VAL A 151 -13.48 -5.73 -2.19
N ALA A 152 -14.07 -6.33 -3.23
CA ALA A 152 -15.53 -6.33 -3.43
C ALA A 152 -16.28 -7.00 -2.27
N ARG A 153 -15.77 -8.12 -1.73
CA ARG A 153 -16.35 -8.77 -0.55
C ARG A 153 -16.25 -7.92 0.71
N ARG A 154 -15.12 -7.22 0.91
CA ARG A 154 -14.94 -6.30 2.05
C ARG A 154 -15.82 -5.07 1.94
N VAL A 155 -15.99 -4.52 0.74
CA VAL A 155 -16.91 -3.41 0.47
C VAL A 155 -18.36 -3.84 0.70
N ASN A 156 -18.77 -5.02 0.21
CA ASN A 156 -20.13 -5.55 0.46
C ASN A 156 -20.38 -5.80 1.95
N ALA A 157 -19.42 -6.35 2.70
CA ALA A 157 -19.54 -6.57 4.13
C ALA A 157 -19.65 -5.25 4.93
N VAL A 158 -18.95 -4.20 4.49
CA VAL A 158 -19.08 -2.85 5.08
C VAL A 158 -20.40 -2.20 4.70
N LEU A 159 -20.85 -2.36 3.45
CA LEU A 159 -22.12 -1.80 2.98
C LEU A 159 -23.35 -2.51 3.58
N GLU A 160 -23.31 -3.82 3.78
CA GLU A 160 -24.36 -4.57 4.50
C GLU A 160 -24.39 -4.23 6.00
N ALA A 161 -23.24 -3.85 6.58
CA ALA A 161 -23.16 -3.38 7.97
C ALA A 161 -23.62 -1.91 8.14
N ILE A 162 -23.74 -1.14 7.06
CA ILE A 162 -24.17 0.25 7.09
C ILE A 162 -25.66 0.33 6.76
N ASP A 163 -26.48 0.43 7.81
CA ASP A 163 -27.91 0.67 7.71
C ASP A 163 -28.16 2.11 7.17
N PRO A 164 -28.80 2.28 6.00
CA PRO A 164 -29.06 3.59 5.40
C PRO A 164 -29.87 4.53 6.32
N GLN A 165 -30.73 3.96 7.17
CA GLN A 165 -31.55 4.72 8.11
C GLN A 165 -30.71 5.24 9.27
N LYS A 166 -29.69 4.48 9.71
CA LYS A 166 -28.72 4.95 10.73
C LYS A 166 -27.81 6.03 10.17
N VAL A 167 -27.39 5.94 8.91
CA VAL A 167 -26.61 7.00 8.26
C VAL A 167 -27.41 8.28 8.14
N ALA A 168 -28.67 8.20 7.68
CA ALA A 168 -29.55 9.38 7.63
C ALA A 168 -29.82 9.97 9.02
N ALA A 169 -29.99 9.13 10.04
CA ALA A 169 -30.15 9.57 11.43
C ALA A 169 -28.88 10.22 11.99
N ILE A 170 -27.69 9.70 11.69
CA ILE A 170 -26.41 10.32 12.07
C ILE A 170 -26.28 11.69 11.39
N VAL A 171 -26.56 11.79 10.09
CA VAL A 171 -26.49 13.06 9.35
C VAL A 171 -27.51 14.10 9.87
N ALA A 172 -28.72 13.67 10.26
CA ALA A 172 -29.72 14.54 10.89
C ALA A 172 -29.34 14.95 12.32
N ASN A 173 -28.76 14.04 13.10
CA ASN A 173 -28.28 14.31 14.45
C ASN A 173 -27.04 15.20 14.46
N VAL A 174 -26.21 15.15 13.42
CA VAL A 174 -25.05 16.05 13.24
C VAL A 174 -25.52 17.51 13.15
N ASP A 175 -26.54 17.81 12.33
CA ASP A 175 -27.05 19.19 12.17
C ASP A 175 -27.68 19.72 13.46
N THR A 176 -28.36 18.84 14.21
CA THR A 176 -29.03 19.17 15.47
C THR A 176 -28.03 19.30 16.63
N PHE A 177 -27.00 18.44 16.68
CA PHE A 177 -25.92 18.51 17.66
C PHE A 177 -25.05 19.75 17.45
N THR A 178 -24.69 20.07 16.20
CA THR A 178 -23.94 21.28 15.86
C THR A 178 -24.73 22.53 16.26
N LYS A 179 -26.04 22.59 15.98
CA LYS A 179 -26.90 23.70 16.44
C LYS A 179 -27.00 23.78 17.97
N ALA A 180 -27.22 22.66 18.66
CA ALA A 180 -27.29 22.63 20.12
C ALA A 180 -25.97 23.03 20.81
N VAL A 181 -24.83 22.74 20.18
CA VAL A 181 -23.49 23.14 20.64
C VAL A 181 -23.20 24.61 20.33
N SER A 182 -23.59 25.10 19.15
CA SER A 182 -23.47 26.53 18.79
C SER A 182 -24.35 27.40 19.67
N ASP A 183 -25.60 27.01 19.92
CA ASP A 183 -26.55 27.77 20.74
C ASP A 183 -26.15 27.80 22.22
N LYS A 184 -25.45 26.77 22.72
CA LYS A 184 -24.92 26.74 24.09
C LYS A 184 -23.50 27.29 24.24
N SER A 185 -22.85 27.68 23.16
CA SER A 185 -21.51 28.28 23.22
C SER A 185 -21.52 29.64 23.93
N GLU A 186 -22.63 30.37 23.82
CA GLU A 186 -22.87 31.64 24.54
C GLU A 186 -23.09 31.43 26.05
N ASP A 187 -23.81 30.37 26.43
CA ASP A 187 -23.98 29.95 27.82
C ASP A 187 -22.64 29.59 28.48
N VAL A 188 -21.77 28.90 27.74
CA VAL A 188 -20.43 28.51 28.22
C VAL A 188 -19.55 29.74 28.46
N GLY A 189 -19.58 30.73 27.57
CA GLY A 189 -18.89 32.01 27.78
C GLY A 189 -19.38 32.75 29.03
N SER A 190 -20.69 32.72 29.29
CA SER A 190 -21.28 33.34 30.48
C SER A 190 -20.88 32.62 31.78
N LEU A 191 -20.75 31.29 31.76
CA LEU A 191 -20.31 30.49 32.90
C LEU A 191 -18.85 30.77 33.24
N LEU A 192 -17.97 30.81 32.23
CA LEU A 192 -16.55 31.14 32.44
C LEU A 192 -16.38 32.52 33.08
N LYS A 193 -17.17 33.51 32.64
CA LYS A 193 -17.16 34.85 33.24
C LYS A 193 -17.55 34.83 34.71
N ARG A 194 -18.62 34.10 35.07
CA ARG A 194 -19.06 33.97 36.48
C ARG A 194 -18.03 33.27 37.36
N VAL A 195 -17.30 32.30 36.82
CA VAL A 195 -16.23 31.63 37.56
C VAL A 195 -15.05 32.56 37.78
N ASN A 196 -14.66 33.36 36.77
CA ASN A 196 -13.63 34.39 36.93
C ASN A 196 -14.02 35.44 37.99
N ASP A 197 -15.29 35.88 37.99
CA ASP A 197 -15.80 36.82 38.98
C ASP A 197 -15.75 36.22 40.40
N LEU A 198 -16.11 34.94 40.55
CA LEU A 198 -16.02 34.22 41.83
C LEU A 198 -14.58 34.07 42.31
N SER A 199 -13.63 33.73 41.42
CA SER A 199 -12.20 33.69 41.75
C SER A 199 -11.70 35.04 42.27
N GLY A 200 -12.10 36.14 41.62
CA GLY A 200 -11.79 37.50 42.07
C GLY A 200 -12.30 37.77 43.49
N GLN A 201 -13.56 37.40 43.77
CA GLN A 201 -14.16 37.53 45.10
C GLN A 201 -13.44 36.70 46.18
N LEU A 202 -12.97 35.49 45.83
CA LEU A 202 -12.23 34.64 46.76
C LEU A 202 -10.82 35.20 47.04
N ASN A 203 -10.17 35.81 46.06
CA ASN A 203 -8.90 36.52 46.25
C ASN A 203 -9.07 37.74 47.17
N ASP A 204 -10.13 38.53 46.96
CA ASP A 204 -10.47 39.64 47.85
C ASP A 204 -10.76 39.18 49.28
N LEU A 205 -11.44 38.04 49.43
CA LEU A 205 -11.71 37.43 50.73
C LEU A 205 -10.42 36.98 51.43
N ALA A 206 -9.47 36.37 50.69
CA ALA A 206 -8.17 36.00 51.22
C ALA A 206 -7.38 37.22 51.72
N ASN A 207 -7.36 38.31 50.93
CA ASN A 207 -6.68 39.56 51.32
C ASN A 207 -7.30 40.20 52.58
N LYS A 208 -8.63 40.15 52.71
CA LYS A 208 -9.33 40.60 53.92
C LYS A 208 -9.01 39.71 55.12
N ALA A 209 -8.94 38.40 54.93
CA ALA A 209 -8.56 37.45 55.98
C ALA A 209 -7.13 37.71 56.47
N ASP A 210 -6.19 38.03 55.57
CA ASP A 210 -4.83 38.44 55.94
C ASP A 210 -4.80 39.72 56.76
N SER A 211 -5.60 40.71 56.36
CA SER A 211 -5.72 41.98 57.09
C SER A 211 -6.27 41.76 58.51
N VAL A 212 -7.24 40.85 58.66
CA VAL A 212 -7.79 40.46 59.96
C VAL A 212 -6.76 39.70 60.78
N LEU A 213 -6.01 38.77 60.18
CA LEU A 213 -4.91 38.05 60.81
C LEU A 213 -3.83 38.98 61.36
N ASP A 214 -3.41 39.96 60.56
CA ASP A 214 -2.40 40.93 60.94
C ASP A 214 -2.89 41.82 62.09
N ASN A 215 -4.15 42.26 62.06
CA ASN A 215 -4.75 43.03 63.14
C ASN A 215 -4.90 42.19 64.42
N LEU A 216 -5.24 40.90 64.29
CA LEU A 216 -5.35 39.99 65.43
C LEU A 216 -3.99 39.73 66.07
N LYS A 217 -2.94 39.45 65.27
CA LYS A 217 -1.56 39.29 65.76
C LYS A 217 -1.07 40.50 66.57
N ARG A 218 -1.40 41.73 66.11
CA ARG A 218 -1.08 42.98 66.83
C ARG A 218 -1.88 43.15 68.13
N ALA A 219 -3.13 42.71 68.16
CA ALA A 219 -4.04 42.93 69.30
C ALA A 219 -3.93 41.88 70.41
N THR A 220 -3.70 40.61 70.08
CA THR A 220 -3.80 39.50 71.05
C THR A 220 -2.46 38.95 71.55
N GLY A 221 -1.33 39.36 70.97
CA GLY A 221 0.01 38.90 71.36
C GLY A 221 0.13 37.38 71.30
N ASP A 222 0.28 36.83 70.09
CA ASP A 222 0.66 35.43 69.81
C ASP A 222 -0.07 34.33 70.61
N LYS A 223 -1.37 34.53 70.91
CA LYS A 223 -2.21 33.44 71.43
C LYS A 223 -2.54 32.47 70.28
N ASP A 224 -1.76 31.40 70.23
CA ASP A 224 -1.61 30.45 69.11
C ASP A 224 -2.90 29.91 68.48
N GLY A 225 -3.97 29.67 69.27
CA GLY A 225 -5.13 28.92 68.77
C GLY A 225 -5.99 29.64 67.72
N MET A 226 -6.32 30.91 67.95
CA MET A 226 -7.27 31.64 67.08
C MET A 226 -6.58 32.21 65.83
N VAL A 227 -5.32 32.65 65.96
CA VAL A 227 -4.50 33.11 64.83
C VAL A 227 -4.25 31.95 63.86
N GLN A 228 -3.96 30.75 64.39
CA GLN A 228 -3.75 29.57 63.56
C GLN A 228 -5.01 29.20 62.76
N GLN A 229 -6.20 29.21 63.39
CA GLN A 229 -7.46 28.88 62.72
C GLN A 229 -7.80 29.84 61.57
N VAL A 230 -7.60 31.15 61.78
CA VAL A 230 -7.86 32.14 60.71
C VAL A 230 -6.81 32.01 59.60
N SER A 231 -5.56 31.68 59.94
CA SER A 231 -4.48 31.45 58.98
C SER A 231 -4.76 30.23 58.10
N ASP A 232 -5.23 29.13 58.70
CA ASP A 232 -5.58 27.91 57.99
C ASP A 232 -6.80 28.12 57.07
N ALA A 233 -7.77 28.92 57.51
CA ALA A 233 -8.91 29.32 56.68
C ALA A 233 -8.46 30.18 55.49
N ALA A 234 -7.61 31.19 55.72
CA ALA A 234 -7.07 32.03 54.66
C ALA A 234 -6.25 31.22 53.64
N ALA A 235 -5.41 30.29 54.12
CA ALA A 235 -4.66 29.39 53.26
C ALA A 235 -5.57 28.47 52.43
N SER A 236 -6.67 28.00 53.00
CA SER A 236 -7.64 27.16 52.31
C SER A 236 -8.40 27.93 51.21
N VAL A 237 -8.78 29.18 51.48
CA VAL A 237 -9.41 30.07 50.47
C VAL A 237 -8.44 30.35 49.33
N ARG A 238 -7.17 30.67 49.60
CA ARG A 238 -6.16 30.87 48.54
C ARG A 238 -5.97 29.64 47.67
N ARG A 239 -5.84 28.46 48.29
CA ARG A 239 -5.72 27.20 47.53
C ARG A 239 -6.95 26.95 46.66
N LEU A 240 -8.14 27.27 47.14
CA LEU A 240 -9.36 27.13 46.35
C LEU A 240 -9.36 28.10 45.16
N SER A 241 -9.00 29.37 45.37
CA SER A 241 -8.83 30.35 44.29
C SER A 241 -7.82 29.89 43.24
N ASP A 242 -6.61 29.49 43.67
CA ASP A 242 -5.55 29.04 42.76
C ASP A 242 -5.99 27.84 41.92
N ASN A 243 -6.72 26.90 42.53
CA ASN A 243 -7.25 25.73 41.82
C ASN A 243 -8.39 26.11 40.87
N LEU A 244 -9.26 27.05 41.26
CA LEU A 244 -10.32 27.57 40.41
C LEU A 244 -9.74 28.31 39.21
N ASP A 245 -8.74 29.17 39.40
CA ASP A 245 -8.09 29.92 38.32
C ASP A 245 -7.42 28.98 37.31
N LYS A 246 -6.63 28.02 37.79
CA LYS A 246 -5.98 27.02 36.93
C LYS A 246 -7.00 26.20 36.14
N ARG A 247 -8.03 25.69 36.80
CA ARG A 247 -9.08 24.90 36.14
C ARG A 247 -9.84 25.75 35.13
N THR A 248 -10.12 27.01 35.45
CA THR A 248 -10.85 27.92 34.56
C THR A 248 -10.03 28.28 33.32
N ALA A 249 -8.73 28.50 33.48
CA ALA A 249 -7.81 28.71 32.35
C ALA A 249 -7.73 27.46 31.44
N ASP A 250 -7.62 26.27 32.03
CA ASP A 250 -7.61 25.01 31.28
C ASP A 250 -8.93 24.78 30.54
N LEU A 251 -10.07 25.01 31.20
CA LEU A 251 -11.40 24.92 30.61
C LEU A 251 -11.58 25.92 29.47
N ALA A 252 -11.21 27.19 29.67
CA ALA A 252 -11.27 28.22 28.64
C ALA A 252 -10.45 27.83 27.41
N GLY A 253 -9.22 27.33 27.59
CA GLY A 253 -8.38 26.90 26.49
C GLY A 253 -8.90 25.65 25.74
N GLN A 254 -9.54 24.71 26.43
CA GLN A 254 -10.17 23.56 25.79
C GLN A 254 -11.42 23.95 25.00
N ILE A 255 -12.24 24.84 25.57
CA ILE A 255 -13.43 25.38 24.92
C ILE A 255 -13.02 26.14 23.66
N GLU A 256 -12.00 27.01 23.71
CA GLU A 256 -11.51 27.76 22.55
C GLU A 256 -11.01 26.83 21.41
N LYS A 257 -10.27 25.77 21.76
CA LYS A 257 -9.81 24.77 20.78
C LYS A 257 -10.96 24.01 20.13
N PHE A 258 -12.01 23.72 20.90
CA PHE A 258 -13.19 23.03 20.39
C PHE A 258 -14.07 23.97 19.55
N THR A 259 -14.42 25.15 20.05
CA THR A 259 -15.34 26.10 19.39
C THR A 259 -14.73 26.80 18.19
N GLY A 260 -13.41 27.03 18.18
CA GLY A 260 -12.72 27.68 17.06
C GLY A 260 -12.31 26.68 15.97
N PRO A 261 -11.16 26.00 16.08
CA PRO A 261 -10.71 25.02 15.08
C PRO A 261 -11.55 23.75 15.00
N GLY A 262 -11.97 23.19 16.14
CA GLY A 262 -12.66 21.89 16.20
C GLY A 262 -14.02 21.89 15.48
N LEU A 263 -14.88 22.88 15.73
CA LEU A 263 -16.17 22.99 15.05
C LEU A 263 -16.02 23.18 13.54
N ARG A 264 -15.04 23.96 13.08
CA ARG A 264 -14.77 24.15 11.65
C ARG A 264 -14.26 22.87 10.98
N GLN A 265 -13.39 22.12 11.64
CA GLN A 265 -12.93 20.82 11.14
C GLN A 265 -14.07 19.80 11.08
N TYR A 266 -14.97 19.83 12.05
CA TYR A 266 -16.15 18.97 12.07
C TYR A 266 -17.16 19.35 10.97
N GLU A 267 -17.39 20.63 10.73
CA GLU A 267 -18.24 21.13 9.63
C GLU A 267 -17.67 20.77 8.25
N ALA A 268 -16.35 20.90 8.08
CA ALA A 268 -15.65 20.45 6.88
C ALA A 268 -15.82 18.94 6.68
N LEU A 269 -15.60 18.13 7.72
CA LEU A 269 -15.79 16.69 7.66
C LEU A 269 -17.23 16.30 7.35
N ALA A 270 -18.22 16.99 7.91
CA ALA A 270 -19.63 16.74 7.64
C ALA A 270 -20.00 17.09 6.19
N THR A 271 -19.45 18.19 5.67
CA THR A 271 -19.65 18.64 4.28
C THR A 271 -19.00 17.68 3.29
N ASP A 272 -17.75 17.31 3.54
CA ASP A 272 -17.00 16.36 2.71
C ASP A 272 -17.63 14.98 2.76
N GLY A 273 -18.07 14.53 3.93
CA GLY A 273 -18.80 13.27 4.10
C GLY A 273 -20.09 13.21 3.26
N ARG A 274 -20.90 14.28 3.26
CA ARG A 274 -22.09 14.37 2.41
C ARG A 274 -21.73 14.33 0.92
N ARG A 275 -20.65 15.00 0.52
CA ARG A 275 -20.16 14.99 -0.87
C ARG A 275 -19.71 13.61 -1.29
N THR A 276 -18.88 12.94 -0.49
CA THR A 276 -18.40 11.58 -0.72
C THR A 276 -19.57 10.59 -0.82
N LEU A 277 -20.57 10.68 0.07
CA LEU A 277 -21.77 9.84 -0.01
C LEU A 277 -22.54 10.05 -1.32
N SER A 278 -22.68 11.31 -1.76
CA SER A 278 -23.34 11.62 -3.03
C SER A 278 -22.58 11.10 -4.25
N GLU A 279 -21.24 11.10 -4.20
CA GLU A 279 -20.38 10.58 -5.26
C GLU A 279 -20.41 9.06 -5.31
N ILE A 280 -20.38 8.39 -4.15
CA ILE A 280 -20.55 6.93 -4.04
C ILE A 280 -21.92 6.51 -4.58
N GLU A 281 -23.01 7.21 -4.22
CA GLU A 281 -24.35 6.91 -4.73
C GLU A 281 -24.43 7.04 -6.25
N ARG A 282 -23.76 8.04 -6.84
CA ARG A 282 -23.69 8.22 -8.30
C ARG A 282 -22.89 7.11 -8.96
N VAL A 283 -21.76 6.71 -8.40
CA VAL A 283 -20.94 5.60 -8.91
C VAL A 283 -21.74 4.30 -8.85
N PHE A 284 -22.44 4.03 -7.75
CA PHE A 284 -23.28 2.85 -7.60
C PHE A 284 -24.42 2.82 -8.62
N LYS A 285 -25.16 3.94 -8.78
CA LYS A 285 -26.22 4.05 -9.80
C LYS A 285 -25.69 3.92 -11.24
N ASN A 286 -24.49 4.43 -11.51
CA ASN A 286 -23.86 4.29 -12.83
C ASN A 286 -23.38 2.86 -13.10
N LEU A 287 -22.87 2.17 -12.08
CA LEU A 287 -22.47 0.77 -12.17
C LEU A 287 -23.68 -0.14 -12.40
N GLU A 288 -24.80 0.11 -11.72
CA GLU A 288 -26.06 -0.61 -11.91
C GLU A 288 -26.62 -0.40 -13.33
N ARG A 289 -26.54 0.82 -13.86
CA ARG A 289 -27.04 1.16 -15.20
C ARG A 289 -26.14 0.69 -16.34
N ASN A 290 -24.81 0.74 -16.19
CA ASN A 290 -23.86 0.46 -17.29
C ASN A 290 -22.61 -0.32 -16.82
N PRO A 291 -22.74 -1.58 -16.36
CA PRO A 291 -21.61 -2.35 -15.81
C PRO A 291 -20.53 -2.67 -16.87
N ARG A 292 -20.91 -2.74 -18.16
CA ARG A 292 -19.98 -3.03 -19.26
C ARG A 292 -18.91 -1.96 -19.46
N GLN A 293 -19.20 -0.70 -19.18
CA GLN A 293 -18.25 0.40 -19.40
C GLN A 293 -17.07 0.36 -18.42
N PHE A 294 -17.29 -0.12 -17.21
CA PHE A 294 -16.27 -0.21 -16.16
C PHE A 294 -15.33 -1.41 -16.35
N ILE A 295 -15.85 -2.51 -16.90
CA ILE A 295 -15.08 -3.74 -17.14
C ILE A 295 -14.31 -3.69 -18.47
N PHE A 296 -14.88 -3.07 -19.49
CA PHE A 296 -14.30 -3.12 -20.85
C PHE A 296 -13.66 -1.79 -21.32
N GLY A 297 -13.66 -0.73 -20.49
CA GLY A 297 -13.02 0.55 -20.82
C GLY A 297 -13.62 1.21 -22.05
N GLY A 298 -14.71 1.99 -21.87
CA GLY A 298 -15.42 2.60 -23.00
C GLY A 298 -14.61 3.65 -23.75
N SER A 299 -14.30 3.39 -25.03
CA SER A 299 -13.98 4.40 -26.03
C SER A 299 -15.23 4.75 -26.83
N SER A 300 -15.92 5.81 -26.44
CA SER A 300 -16.88 6.49 -27.33
C SER A 300 -16.25 7.81 -27.79
N VAL A 301 -15.33 7.72 -28.76
CA VAL A 301 -14.92 8.90 -29.52
C VAL A 301 -16.08 9.24 -30.46
N PRO A 302 -16.68 10.44 -30.41
CA PRO A 302 -17.75 10.81 -31.31
C PRO A 302 -17.21 10.91 -32.74
N GLU A 303 -17.72 10.10 -33.66
CA GLU A 303 -17.49 10.32 -35.10
C GLU A 303 -18.25 11.58 -35.52
N TYR A 304 -17.51 12.67 -35.71
CA TYR A 304 -17.99 13.80 -36.48
C TYR A 304 -18.07 13.38 -37.96
N ARG A 305 -19.29 13.16 -38.46
CA ARG A 305 -19.53 13.15 -39.90
C ARG A 305 -19.27 14.55 -40.45
N ARG A 306 -18.49 14.56 -41.53
CA ARG A 306 -18.07 15.73 -42.33
C ARG A 306 -19.24 16.60 -42.77
#